data_AF-A0A2C9M5K9-F1
#
_entry.id   AF-A0A2C9M5K9-F1
#
_cell.length_a   1.000
_cell.length_b   1.000
_cell.length_c   1.000
_cell.angle_alpha   90.00
_cell.angle_beta   90.00
_cell.angle_gamma   90.00
#
_symmetry.space_group_name_H-M   'P 1'
#
loop_
_entity.id
_entity.type
_entity.pdbx_description
1 polymer ?
#
loop_
_entity_poly.entity_id
_entity_poly.type
_entity_poly.pdbx_seq_one_letter_code
_entity_poly.pdbx_strand_id
1 'polypeptide(L)'
;VIACVDPVKCQEYCENPVGCSNVAYPKLVLELMPVGLRGLLMAVMLSAIMSSLTSIFNSSATLFTMDLWRRVRNHASERELLIVGRLFILLLCGVAILWIPMVKSSQGGQLFNYIQAVQGYLGTPIGALFLAAILWKRMNER
;
A
#
# COMPACT_ATOMS: atom_id res chain seq x y z
N VAL A 1 18.67 -19.53 -3.30
CA VAL A 1 18.97 -19.42 -1.86
C VAL A 1 18.05 -18.35 -1.28
N ILE A 2 17.00 -18.74 -0.53
CA ILE A 2 15.96 -17.81 -0.03
C ILE A 2 16.22 -17.45 1.44
N ALA A 3 17.01 -18.26 2.15
CA ALA A 3 17.53 -17.99 3.49
C ALA A 3 19.07 -17.84 3.40
N CYS A 4 19.61 -16.75 3.94
CA CYS A 4 21.05 -16.58 4.08
C CYS A 4 21.49 -17.10 5.45
N VAL A 5 22.62 -17.82 5.48
CA VAL A 5 23.28 -18.24 6.73
C VAL A 5 24.05 -17.07 7.37
N ASP A 6 24.45 -16.09 6.55
CA ASP A 6 25.30 -14.98 6.95
C ASP A 6 24.58 -13.62 6.77
N PRO A 7 24.26 -12.89 7.85
CA PRO A 7 23.40 -11.71 7.80
C PRO A 7 24.04 -10.53 7.06
N VAL A 8 25.38 -10.42 7.05
CA VAL A 8 26.11 -9.33 6.38
C VAL A 8 26.01 -9.45 4.85
N LYS A 9 26.22 -10.66 4.32
CA LYS A 9 26.02 -10.94 2.88
C LYS A 9 24.56 -10.79 2.48
N CYS A 10 23.63 -11.17 3.35
CA CYS A 10 22.20 -11.00 3.06
C CYS A 10 21.79 -9.52 2.97
N GLN A 11 22.37 -8.67 3.82
CA GLN A 11 22.13 -7.24 3.75
C GLN A 11 22.69 -6.61 2.47
N GLU A 12 23.84 -7.07 1.99
CA GLU A 12 24.44 -6.58 0.74
C GLU A 12 23.65 -6.98 -0.51
N TYR A 13 23.18 -8.23 -0.59
CA TYR A 13 22.47 -8.74 -1.78
C TYR A 13 20.95 -8.52 -1.76
N CYS A 14 20.34 -8.43 -0.58
CA CYS A 14 18.89 -8.47 -0.42
C CYS A 14 18.33 -7.27 0.36
N GLU A 15 19.18 -6.29 0.72
CA GLU A 15 18.83 -5.14 1.57
C GLU A 15 18.07 -5.58 2.83
N ASN A 16 18.30 -6.80 3.33
CA ASN A 16 17.56 -7.35 4.44
C ASN A 16 18.41 -8.41 5.17
N PRO A 17 18.68 -8.26 6.48
CA PRO A 17 19.50 -9.20 7.23
C PRO A 17 18.84 -10.57 7.46
N VAL A 18 17.51 -10.71 7.34
CA VAL A 18 16.81 -11.97 7.66
C VAL A 18 16.50 -12.85 6.45
N GLY A 19 16.58 -12.33 5.22
CA GLY A 19 16.29 -13.12 4.03
C GLY A 19 15.80 -12.34 2.81
N CYS A 20 15.85 -13.03 1.67
CA CYS A 20 15.61 -12.46 0.34
C CYS A 20 14.17 -12.68 -0.18
N SER A 21 13.21 -13.06 0.67
CA SER A 21 11.85 -13.41 0.25
C SER A 21 11.16 -12.35 -0.60
N ASN A 22 11.33 -11.06 -0.27
CA ASN A 22 10.70 -9.96 -1.03
C ASN A 22 11.25 -9.81 -2.47
N VAL A 23 12.49 -10.24 -2.70
CA VAL A 23 13.16 -10.17 -4.02
C VAL A 23 13.23 -11.52 -4.73
N ALA A 24 12.78 -12.60 -4.08
CA ALA A 24 12.81 -13.95 -4.62
C ALA A 24 11.94 -14.09 -5.88
N TYR A 25 10.74 -13.52 -5.87
CA TYR A 25 9.81 -13.63 -6.99
C TYR A 25 10.30 -12.88 -8.26
N PRO A 26 10.73 -11.60 -8.19
CA PRO A 26 11.38 -10.96 -9.33
C PRO A 26 12.60 -11.72 -9.82
N LYS A 27 13.45 -12.23 -8.92
CA LYS A 27 14.67 -12.95 -9.30
C LYS A 27 14.37 -14.26 -10.05
N LEU A 28 13.36 -15.01 -9.61
CA LEU A 28 12.88 -16.22 -10.28
C LEU A 28 12.41 -15.92 -11.71
N VAL A 29 11.65 -14.83 -11.89
CA VAL A 29 11.16 -14.35 -13.18
C VAL A 29 12.30 -13.98 -14.13
N LEU A 30 13.39 -13.41 -13.61
CA LEU A 30 14.56 -13.03 -14.42
C LEU A 30 15.47 -14.21 -14.78
N GLU A 31 15.56 -15.23 -13.92
CA GLU A 31 16.46 -16.38 -14.09
C GLU A 31 15.83 -17.53 -14.91
N LEU A 32 14.53 -17.81 -14.76
CA LEU A 32 13.92 -19.01 -15.38
C LEU A 32 13.28 -18.75 -16.76
N MET A 33 13.04 -17.49 -17.13
CA MET A 33 12.22 -17.21 -18.31
C MET A 33 13.02 -16.79 -19.56
N PRO A 34 12.55 -17.19 -20.76
CA PRO A 34 13.19 -16.86 -22.03
C PRO A 34 13.12 -15.36 -22.35
N VAL A 35 14.04 -14.92 -23.21
CA VAL A 35 14.09 -13.55 -23.75
C VAL A 35 12.76 -13.22 -24.46
N GLY A 36 12.23 -12.03 -24.20
CA GLY A 36 10.87 -11.61 -24.59
C GLY A 36 9.86 -11.73 -23.45
N LEU A 37 9.65 -12.94 -22.90
CA LEU A 37 8.68 -13.15 -21.80
C LEU A 37 9.12 -12.48 -20.49
N ARG A 38 10.43 -12.39 -20.27
CA ARG A 38 11.02 -11.64 -19.15
C ARG A 38 10.60 -10.17 -19.14
N GLY A 39 10.61 -9.51 -20.30
CA GLY A 39 10.18 -8.11 -20.44
C GLY A 39 8.67 -7.97 -20.22
N LEU A 40 7.89 -8.90 -20.76
CA LEU A 40 6.44 -8.93 -20.57
C LEU A 40 6.06 -9.01 -19.09
N LEU A 41 6.61 -9.97 -18.33
CA LEU A 41 6.24 -10.10 -16.92
C LEU A 41 6.70 -8.92 -16.06
N MET A 42 7.87 -8.33 -16.32
CA MET A 42 8.29 -7.10 -15.61
C MET A 42 7.31 -5.96 -15.88
N ALA A 43 6.85 -5.80 -17.13
CA ALA A 43 5.85 -4.79 -17.49
C ALA A 43 4.49 -5.05 -16.81
N VAL A 44 4.03 -6.32 -16.74
CA VAL A 44 2.80 -6.69 -16.05
C VAL A 44 2.89 -6.41 -14.56
N MET A 45 4.01 -6.75 -13.92
CA MET A 45 4.22 -6.49 -12.49
C MET A 45 4.17 -5.00 -12.18
N LEU A 46 4.87 -4.17 -12.95
CA LEU A 46 4.84 -2.71 -12.78
C LEU A 46 3.43 -2.16 -13.02
N SER A 47 2.73 -2.63 -14.06
CA SER A 47 1.36 -2.22 -14.36
C SER A 47 0.38 -2.60 -13.25
N ALA A 48 0.52 -3.80 -12.69
CA ALA A 48 -0.31 -4.26 -11.57
C ALA A 48 -0.11 -3.38 -10.33
N ILE A 49 1.14 -3.06 -9.99
CA ILE A 49 1.46 -2.15 -8.88
C ILE A 49 0.87 -0.77 -9.12
N MET A 50 1.03 -0.21 -10.32
CA MET A 50 0.47 1.10 -10.68
C MET A 50 -1.05 1.12 -10.60
N SER A 51 -1.73 0.05 -11.01
CA SER A 51 -3.18 -0.09 -10.91
C SER A 51 -3.65 -0.06 -9.45
N SER A 52 -3.01 -0.85 -8.58
CA SER A 52 -3.33 -0.86 -7.15
C SER A 52 -3.07 0.50 -6.49
N LEU A 53 -1.93 1.13 -6.77
CA LEU A 53 -1.62 2.47 -6.26
C LEU A 53 -2.64 3.52 -6.73
N THR A 54 -2.98 3.50 -8.01
CA THR A 54 -3.97 4.42 -8.58
C THR A 54 -5.34 4.25 -7.92
N SER A 55 -5.76 3.01 -7.68
CA SER A 55 -7.02 2.73 -6.98
C SER A 55 -7.01 3.28 -5.54
N ILE A 56 -5.93 3.04 -4.78
CA ILE A 56 -5.81 3.53 -3.40
C ILE A 56 -5.81 5.06 -3.34
N PHE A 57 -5.05 5.72 -4.20
CA PHE A 57 -4.99 7.18 -4.25
C PHE A 57 -6.30 7.81 -4.71
N ASN A 58 -7.00 7.19 -5.67
CA ASN A 58 -8.29 7.69 -6.14
C ASN A 58 -9.39 7.53 -5.07
N SER A 59 -9.46 6.37 -4.41
CA SER A 59 -10.41 6.14 -3.32
C SER A 59 -10.17 7.07 -2.14
N SER A 60 -8.91 7.27 -1.72
CA SER A 60 -8.58 8.21 -0.63
C SER A 60 -8.87 9.66 -0.99
N ALA A 61 -8.59 10.10 -2.22
CA ALA A 61 -8.95 11.43 -2.70
C ALA A 61 -10.47 11.64 -2.73
N THR A 62 -11.23 10.62 -3.12
CA THR A 62 -12.71 10.66 -3.10
C THR A 62 -13.23 10.78 -1.67
N LEU A 63 -12.73 9.96 -0.73
CA LEU A 63 -13.09 10.06 0.69
C LEU A 63 -12.77 11.47 1.23
N PHE A 64 -11.57 11.99 0.97
CA PHE A 64 -11.18 13.32 1.44
C PHE A 64 -12.06 14.43 0.86
N THR A 65 -12.34 14.38 -0.43
CA THR A 65 -13.15 15.40 -1.10
C THR A 65 -14.64 15.34 -0.74
N MET A 66 -15.20 14.14 -0.62
CA MET A 66 -16.62 13.95 -0.37
C MET A 66 -16.98 14.01 1.12
N ASP A 67 -16.16 13.41 2.00
CA ASP A 67 -16.46 13.35 3.44
C ASP A 67 -15.93 14.56 4.21
N LEU A 68 -14.76 15.08 3.83
CA LEU A 68 -14.14 16.21 4.55
C LEU A 68 -14.40 17.54 3.86
N TRP A 69 -14.09 17.65 2.57
CA TRP A 69 -14.13 18.94 1.87
C TRP A 69 -15.56 19.47 1.66
N ARG A 70 -16.52 18.62 1.27
CA ARG A 70 -17.93 19.02 1.18
C ARG A 70 -18.54 19.39 2.54
N ARG A 71 -18.08 18.78 3.63
CA ARG A 71 -18.57 19.06 4.99
C ARG A 71 -18.05 20.40 5.54
N VAL A 72 -16.84 20.79 5.15
CA VAL A 72 -16.26 22.11 5.48
C VAL A 72 -16.79 23.21 4.55
N ARG A 73 -17.06 22.90 3.28
CA ARG A 73 -17.55 23.85 2.28
C ARG A 73 -18.78 23.31 1.54
N ASN A 74 -19.96 23.71 2.02
CA ASN A 74 -21.27 23.25 1.54
C ASN A 74 -21.59 23.54 0.05
N HIS A 75 -20.87 24.46 -0.60
CA HIS A 75 -21.03 24.83 -2.02
C HIS A 75 -19.71 24.76 -2.80
N ALA A 76 -19.00 23.64 -2.69
CA ALA A 76 -17.82 23.39 -3.52
C ALA A 76 -18.21 23.08 -4.97
N SER A 77 -17.62 23.78 -5.93
CA SER A 77 -17.81 23.48 -7.36
C SER A 77 -17.12 22.16 -7.73
N GLU A 78 -17.65 21.43 -8.73
CA GLU A 78 -17.04 20.18 -9.22
C GLU A 78 -15.57 20.38 -9.65
N ARG A 79 -15.25 21.53 -10.25
CA ARG A 79 -13.88 21.87 -10.64
C ARG A 79 -12.95 22.04 -9.45
N GLU A 80 -13.41 22.68 -8.37
CA GLU A 80 -12.65 22.81 -7.13
C GLU A 80 -12.38 21.44 -6.51
N LEU A 81 -13.40 20.57 -6.49
CA LEU A 81 -13.30 19.22 -5.96
C LEU A 81 -12.22 18.39 -6.67
N LEU A 82 -12.17 18.48 -8.01
CA LEU A 82 -11.16 17.80 -8.83
C LEU A 82 -9.75 18.34 -8.59
N ILE A 83 -9.59 19.66 -8.42
CA ILE A 83 -8.28 20.29 -8.15
C ILE A 83 -7.78 19.89 -6.77
N VAL A 84 -8.64 19.94 -5.75
CA VAL A 84 -8.31 19.56 -4.37
C VAL A 84 -7.97 18.07 -4.31
N GLY A 85 -8.73 17.21 -4.99
CA GLY A 85 -8.42 15.78 -5.08
C GLY A 85 -7.05 15.51 -5.69
N ARG A 86 -6.70 16.18 -6.80
CA ARG A 86 -5.36 16.04 -7.42
C ARG A 86 -4.23 16.55 -6.53
N LEU A 87 -4.43 17.68 -5.85
CA LEU A 87 -3.45 18.23 -4.91
C LEU A 87 -3.23 17.27 -3.72
N PHE A 88 -4.30 16.68 -3.21
CA PHE A 88 -4.23 15.69 -2.12
C PHE A 88 -3.45 14.43 -2.54
N ILE A 89 -3.65 13.93 -3.77
CA ILE A 89 -2.87 12.81 -4.30
C ILE A 89 -1.38 13.16 -4.37
N LEU A 90 -1.03 14.37 -4.85
CA LEU A 90 0.38 14.82 -4.88
C LEU A 90 0.99 14.88 -3.48
N LEU A 91 0.23 15.39 -2.50
CA LEU A 91 0.65 15.44 -1.10
C LEU A 91 0.87 14.02 -0.54
N LEU A 92 -0.08 13.11 -0.76
CA LEU A 92 0.04 11.71 -0.33
C LEU A 92 1.25 11.01 -0.96
N CYS A 93 1.51 11.23 -2.26
CA CYS A 93 2.71 10.72 -2.92
C CYS A 93 3.99 11.24 -2.26
N GLY A 94 4.05 12.54 -1.92
CA GLY A 94 5.19 13.14 -1.22
C GLY A 94 5.43 12.50 0.16
N VAL A 95 4.37 12.34 0.95
CA VAL A 95 4.45 11.68 2.27
C VAL A 95 4.88 10.21 2.12
N ALA A 96 4.36 9.49 1.12
CA ALA A 96 4.72 8.11 0.86
C ALA A 96 6.21 7.96 0.55
N ILE A 97 6.79 8.85 -0.28
CA ILE A 97 8.22 8.84 -0.60
C ILE A 97 9.07 9.13 0.65
N LEU A 98 8.65 10.10 1.46
CA LEU A 98 9.30 10.43 2.74
C LEU A 98 9.25 9.27 3.74
N TRP A 99 8.25 8.39 3.63
CA TRP A 99 8.07 7.24 4.51
C TRP A 99 8.93 6.02 4.11
N ILE A 100 9.42 5.94 2.86
CA ILE A 100 10.30 4.87 2.37
C ILE A 100 11.51 4.60 3.28
N PRO A 101 12.31 5.60 3.72
CA PRO A 101 13.48 5.35 4.56
C PRO A 101 13.11 4.75 5.93
N MET A 102 11.97 5.15 6.51
CA MET A 102 11.48 4.58 7.77
C MET A 102 11.15 3.10 7.61
N VAL A 103 10.53 2.74 6.49
CA VAL A 103 10.23 1.34 6.16
C VAL A 103 11.50 0.53 5.92
N LYS A 104 12.50 1.10 5.21
CA LYS A 104 13.79 0.45 5.01
C LYS A 104 14.56 0.24 6.32
N SER A 105 14.51 1.20 7.24
CA SER A 105 15.16 1.06 8.56
C SER A 105 14.55 -0.07 9.41
N SER A 106 13.31 -0.48 9.12
CA SER A 106 12.60 -1.55 9.84
C SER A 106 12.77 -2.95 9.21
N GLN A 107 13.71 -3.13 8.28
CA GLN A 107 13.92 -4.34 7.45
C GLN A 107 14.38 -5.61 8.19
N GLY A 108 14.23 -5.73 9.51
CA GLY A 108 14.55 -6.95 10.28
C GLY A 108 13.56 -8.12 10.11
N GLY A 109 12.92 -8.29 8.95
CA GLY A 109 12.03 -9.43 8.67
C GLY A 109 10.57 -9.24 9.02
N GLN A 110 10.20 -8.05 9.47
CA GLN A 110 8.85 -7.75 9.93
C GLN A 110 8.04 -6.93 8.92
N LEU A 111 8.49 -6.65 7.69
CA LEU A 111 7.70 -5.80 6.78
C LEU A 111 6.28 -6.36 6.54
N PHE A 112 6.19 -7.67 6.29
CA PHE A 112 4.89 -8.34 6.14
C PHE A 112 4.09 -8.35 7.45
N ASN A 113 4.75 -8.58 8.59
CA ASN A 113 4.10 -8.53 9.90
C ASN A 113 3.66 -7.11 10.29
N TYR A 114 4.39 -6.08 9.86
CA TYR A 114 4.11 -4.67 10.08
C TYR A 114 2.90 -4.24 9.25
N ILE A 115 2.89 -4.58 7.95
CA ILE A 115 1.73 -4.31 7.08
C ILE A 115 0.50 -5.05 7.62
N GLN A 116 0.61 -6.33 7.98
CA GLN A 116 -0.51 -7.08 8.56
C GLN A 116 -0.95 -6.53 9.91
N ALA A 117 -0.04 -6.11 10.78
CA ALA A 117 -0.38 -5.53 12.07
C ALA A 117 -1.14 -4.22 11.88
N VAL A 118 -0.66 -3.31 11.03
CA VAL A 118 -1.34 -2.04 10.72
C VAL A 118 -2.74 -2.30 10.14
N GLN A 119 -2.85 -3.22 9.17
CA GLN A 119 -4.14 -3.58 8.58
C GLN A 119 -5.06 -4.29 9.59
N GLY A 120 -4.51 -5.07 10.52
CA GLY A 120 -5.27 -5.70 11.60
C GLY A 120 -5.83 -4.69 12.58
N TYR A 121 -5.00 -3.74 13.05
CA TYR A 121 -5.43 -2.71 13.99
C TYR A 121 -6.53 -1.81 13.42
N LEU A 122 -6.48 -1.49 12.12
CA LEU A 122 -7.49 -0.66 11.47
C LEU A 122 -8.68 -1.47 10.96
N GLY A 123 -8.44 -2.64 10.36
CA GLY A 123 -9.45 -3.46 9.70
C GLY A 123 -10.35 -4.21 10.68
N THR A 124 -9.82 -4.73 11.79
CA THR A 124 -10.60 -5.46 12.79
C THR A 124 -11.72 -4.63 13.43
N PRO A 125 -11.50 -3.39 13.93
CA PRO A 125 -12.59 -2.59 14.50
C PRO A 125 -13.62 -2.16 13.46
N ILE A 126 -13.19 -1.83 12.24
CA ILE A 126 -14.11 -1.50 11.14
C ILE A 126 -14.99 -2.72 10.81
N GLY A 127 -14.38 -3.90 10.68
CA GLY A 127 -15.10 -5.16 10.45
C GLY A 127 -16.06 -5.50 11.58
N ALA A 128 -15.66 -5.30 12.85
CA ALA A 128 -16.53 -5.51 13.99
C ALA A 128 -17.75 -4.56 13.98
N LEU A 129 -17.56 -3.29 13.64
CA LEU A 129 -18.65 -2.32 13.48
C LEU A 129 -19.61 -2.70 12.36
N PHE A 130 -19.10 -3.12 11.19
CA PHE A 130 -19.95 -3.58 10.09
C PHE A 130 -20.73 -4.86 10.44
N LEU A 131 -20.09 -5.83 11.08
CA LEU A 131 -20.74 -7.05 11.54
C LEU A 131 -21.83 -6.76 12.57
N ALA A 132 -21.54 -5.88 13.54
CA ALA A 132 -22.50 -5.46 14.53
C ALA A 132 -23.67 -4.68 13.90
N ALA A 133 -23.42 -3.82 12.91
CA ALA A 133 -24.47 -3.09 12.18
C ALA A 133 -25.44 -4.03 11.43
N ILE A 134 -24.92 -5.12 10.84
CA ILE A 134 -25.72 -6.08 10.07
C ILE A 134 -26.48 -7.04 10.99
N LEU A 135 -25.82 -7.57 12.02
CA LEU A 135 -26.41 -8.56 12.92
C LEU A 135 -27.30 -7.94 14.00
N TRP A 136 -27.05 -6.70 14.39
CA TRP A 136 -27.74 -6.02 15.48
C TRP A 136 -28.60 -4.86 14.98
N LYS A 137 -29.86 -5.15 14.65
CA LYS A 137 -30.85 -4.19 14.11
C LYS A 137 -31.19 -3.00 15.05
N ARG A 138 -30.71 -3.02 16.30
CA ARG A 138 -30.87 -1.95 17.32
C ARG A 138 -29.62 -1.10 17.55
N MET A 139 -28.59 -1.23 16.70
CA MET A 139 -27.37 -0.45 16.85
C MET A 139 -27.66 1.02 16.49
N ASN A 140 -27.49 1.92 17.45
CA ASN A 140 -27.70 3.36 17.28
C ASN A 140 -26.37 4.09 17.06
N GLU A 141 -26.41 5.26 16.44
CA GLU A 141 -25.27 6.15 16.11
C GLU A 141 -24.45 6.65 17.33
N ARG A 142 -24.86 6.33 18.57
CA ARG A 142 -24.25 6.88 19.79
C ARG A 142 -23.30 5.91 20.47
#